data_AF-A0A285PAI8-F1
#
_entry.id   AF-A0A285PAI8-F1
#
_cell.length_a   1.000
_cell.length_b   1.000
_cell.length_c   1.000
_cell.angle_alpha   90.00
_cell.angle_beta   90.00
_cell.angle_gamma   90.00
#
_symmetry.space_group_name_H-M   'P 1'
#
loop_
_entity.id
_entity.type
_entity.pdbx_description
1 polymer ?
#
loop_
_entity_poly.entity_id
_entity_poly.type
_entity_poly.pdbx_seq_one_letter_code
_entity_poly.pdbx_strand_id
1 'polypeptide(L)' 'MSAEDFLLEAAAEDGVSVGREDDQLVVRCTDHTEERIDTEVVHDLAHEHGMIVERTVSDFDAGAVDVVIPIHRGEADGE' A
#
# COMPACT_ATOMS: atom_id res chain seq x y z
N MET A 1 -8.03 -13.26 4.50
CA MET A 1 -6.57 -13.04 4.46
C MET A 1 -6.31 -11.82 5.32
N SER A 2 -5.24 -11.81 6.11
CA SER A 2 -5.01 -10.82 7.18
C SER A 2 -4.07 -9.72 6.72
N ALA A 3 -4.10 -8.56 7.38
CA ALA A 3 -3.15 -7.47 7.14
C ALA A 3 -1.67 -7.92 7.21
N GLU A 4 -1.37 -8.94 8.00
CA GLU A 4 -0.02 -9.53 8.11
C GLU A 4 0.46 -10.25 6.86
N ASP A 5 -0.43 -10.94 6.11
CA ASP A 5 -0.04 -11.61 4.86
C ASP A 5 0.29 -10.56 3.78
N PHE A 6 -0.56 -9.54 3.64
CA PHE A 6 -0.29 -8.41 2.75
C PHE A 6 1.04 -7.73 3.05
N LEU A 7 1.35 -7.49 4.33
CA LEU A 7 2.63 -6.91 4.74
C LEU A 7 3.80 -7.76 4.27
N LEU A 8 3.66 -9.08 4.38
CA LEU A 8 4.70 -10.03 4.00
C LEU A 8 4.91 -10.05 2.48
N GLU A 9 3.83 -10.01 1.71
CA GLU A 9 3.86 -10.00 0.25
C GLU A 9 4.36 -8.66 -0.30
N ALA A 10 3.83 -7.53 0.18
CA ALA A 10 4.26 -6.21 -0.23
C ALA A 10 5.73 -5.93 0.13
N ALA A 11 6.23 -6.46 1.26
CA ALA A 11 7.65 -6.33 1.61
C ALA A 11 8.58 -7.27 0.80
N ALA A 12 8.02 -8.24 0.08
CA ALA A 12 8.79 -9.11 -0.81
C ALA A 12 9.02 -8.47 -2.20
N GLU A 13 8.23 -7.46 -2.56
CA GLU A 13 8.36 -6.73 -3.81
C GLU A 13 9.59 -5.82 -3.83
N ASP A 14 10.29 -5.76 -4.96
CA ASP A 14 11.48 -4.93 -5.12
C ASP A 14 11.10 -3.44 -5.13
N GLY A 15 11.87 -2.61 -4.44
CA GLY A 15 11.60 -1.18 -4.31
C GLY A 15 10.33 -0.83 -3.50
N VAL A 16 9.72 -1.79 -2.79
CA VAL A 16 8.62 -1.54 -1.87
C VAL A 16 9.09 -1.63 -0.42
N SER A 17 8.65 -0.70 0.42
CA SER A 17 8.95 -0.67 1.85
C SER A 17 7.66 -0.46 2.62
N VAL A 18 7.40 -1.34 3.60
CA VAL A 18 6.16 -1.26 4.37
C VAL A 18 6.41 -0.80 5.79
N GLY A 19 5.66 0.22 6.20
CA GLY A 19 5.60 0.75 7.55
C GLY A 19 4.22 0.53 8.15
N ARG A 20 4.18 0.49 9.48
CA ARG A 20 2.94 0.48 10.25
C ARG A 20 2.94 1.68 11.19
N GLU A 21 1.91 2.51 11.10
CA GLU A 21 1.69 3.64 12.00
C GLU A 21 0.32 3.49 12.64
N ASP A 22 0.28 3.40 13.97
CA ASP A 22 -0.95 3.25 14.77
C ASP A 22 -1.96 2.27 14.15
N ASP A 23 -2.97 2.81 13.45
CA ASP A 23 -4.11 2.10 12.85
C ASP A 23 -4.08 2.04 11.30
N GLN A 24 -2.94 2.33 10.68
CA GLN A 24 -2.76 2.32 9.23
C GLN A 24 -1.44 1.64 8.81
N LEU A 25 -1.47 1.02 7.64
CA LEU A 25 -0.30 0.54 6.91
C LEU A 25 0.11 1.63 5.92
N VAL A 26 1.40 1.90 5.85
CA VAL A 26 1.98 2.86 4.91
C VAL A 26 2.95 2.08 4.02
N VAL A 27 2.60 1.92 2.75
CA VAL A 27 3.41 1.21 1.77
C VAL A 27 4.10 2.22 0.88
N ARG A 28 5.42 2.35 1.04
CA ARG A 28 6.26 3.23 0.24
C ARG A 28 6.78 2.49 -0.98
N CYS A 29 6.44 2.99 -2.16
CA CYS A 29 6.94 2.52 -3.44
C CYS A 29 8.03 3.46 -3.93
N THR A 30 9.19 2.90 -4.27
CA THR A 30 10.36 3.60 -4.82
C THR A 30 10.86 2.96 -6.11
N ASP A 31 10.27 1.84 -6.55
CA ASP A 31 10.63 1.24 -7.81
C ASP A 31 10.18 2.11 -8.98
N HIS A 32 11.10 2.36 -9.90
CA HIS A 32 10.90 3.24 -11.04
C HIS A 32 10.83 2.41 -12.32
N THR A 33 9.62 2.11 -12.76
CA THR A 33 9.38 1.55 -14.10
C THR A 33 9.16 2.70 -15.07
N GLU A 34 10.02 2.83 -16.08
CA GLU A 34 9.80 3.72 -17.23
C GLU A 34 9.39 5.17 -16.84
N GLU A 35 10.18 5.80 -15.97
CA GLU A 35 10.00 7.19 -15.50
C GLU A 35 8.79 7.43 -14.57
N ARG A 36 8.11 6.36 -14.12
CA ARG A 36 6.99 6.43 -13.20
C ARG A 36 7.23 5.51 -12.01
N ILE A 37 6.67 5.87 -10.86
CA ILE A 37 6.65 4.98 -9.71
C ILE A 37 5.42 4.11 -9.85
N ASP A 38 5.62 2.81 -9.96
CA ASP A 38 4.52 1.86 -10.06
C ASP A 38 3.93 1.61 -8.67
N THR A 39 2.63 1.84 -8.54
CA THR A 39 1.87 1.51 -7.33
C THR A 39 0.80 0.47 -7.62
N GLU A 40 0.64 0.02 -8.88
CA GLU A 40 -0.43 -0.89 -9.27
C GLU A 40 -0.34 -2.18 -8.48
N VAL A 41 0.88 -2.70 -8.28
CA VAL A 41 1.11 -3.92 -7.48
C VAL A 41 0.56 -3.81 -6.05
N VAL A 42 0.70 -2.64 -5.42
CA VAL A 42 0.20 -2.41 -4.04
C VAL A 42 -1.31 -2.28 -4.02
N HIS A 43 -1.89 -1.66 -5.05
CA HIS A 43 -3.34 -1.53 -5.20
C HIS A 43 -4.00 -2.90 -5.45
N ASP A 44 -3.43 -3.72 -6.33
CA ASP A 44 -3.90 -5.09 -6.57
C ASP A 44 -3.79 -5.95 -5.31
N LEU A 45 -2.63 -5.95 -4.64
CA LEU A 45 -2.44 -6.67 -3.38
C LEU A 45 -3.45 -6.22 -2.31
N ALA A 46 -3.68 -4.92 -2.15
CA ALA A 46 -4.67 -4.42 -1.20
C ALA A 46 -6.07 -4.98 -1.53
N HIS A 47 -6.46 -4.98 -2.80
CA HIS A 47 -7.75 -5.51 -3.26
C HIS A 47 -7.87 -7.03 -3.04
N GLU A 48 -6.83 -7.81 -3.35
CA GLU A 48 -6.79 -9.27 -3.13
C GLU A 48 -6.96 -9.65 -1.66
N HIS A 49 -6.44 -8.82 -0.77
CA HIS A 49 -6.56 -8.99 0.68
C HIS A 49 -7.85 -8.41 1.27
N GLY A 50 -8.71 -7.81 0.44
CA GLY A 50 -9.96 -7.18 0.89
C GLY A 50 -9.74 -5.91 1.69
N MET A 51 -8.63 -5.22 1.44
CA MET A 51 -8.29 -3.93 2.04
C MET A 51 -8.62 -2.78 1.08
N ILE A 52 -8.95 -1.63 1.67
CA ILE A 52 -9.29 -0.43 0.92
C ILE A 52 -8.14 0.55 1.07
N VAL A 53 -7.59 1.00 -0.05
CA VAL A 53 -6.63 2.10 -0.06
C VAL A 53 -7.37 3.39 0.26
N GLU A 54 -6.99 4.07 1.35
CA GLU A 54 -7.60 5.33 1.75
C GLU A 54 -7.08 6.49 0.90
N ARG A 55 -5.76 6.53 0.68
CA ARG A 55 -5.09 7.59 -0.08
C ARG A 55 -3.72 7.18 -0.56
N THR A 56 -3.28 7.88 -1.59
CA THR A 56 -1.95 7.74 -2.20
C THR A 56 -1.28 9.11 -2.18
N VAL A 57 -0.07 9.18 -1.63
CA VAL A 57 0.70 10.41 -1.42
C VAL A 57 1.98 10.32 -2.22
N SER A 58 2.14 11.17 -3.24
CA SER A 58 3.36 11.25 -4.01
C SER A 58 4.36 12.22 -3.36
N ASP A 59 5.51 11.71 -2.96
CA ASP A 59 6.66 12.48 -2.48
C ASP A 59 7.67 12.66 -3.61
N PHE A 60 7.55 13.77 -4.32
CA PHE A 60 8.41 14.09 -5.46
C PHE A 60 9.85 14.43 -5.05
N ASP A 61 10.06 14.89 -3.81
CA ASP A 61 11.39 15.20 -3.28
C ASP A 61 12.16 13.92 -2.94
N ALA A 62 11.47 12.92 -2.36
CA ALA A 62 12.02 11.62 -2.06
C ALA A 62 12.04 10.67 -3.28
N GLY A 63 11.31 10.99 -4.34
CA GLY A 63 11.11 10.10 -5.48
C GLY A 63 10.33 8.84 -5.07
N ALA A 64 9.32 8.99 -4.22
CA ALA A 64 8.56 7.89 -3.66
C ALA A 64 7.05 8.14 -3.73
N VAL A 65 6.26 7.06 -3.69
CA VAL A 65 4.81 7.15 -3.51
C VAL A 65 4.40 6.31 -2.31
N ASP A 66 3.74 6.94 -1.34
CA ASP A 66 3.24 6.32 -0.13
C ASP A 66 1.75 6.00 -0.28
N VAL A 67 1.40 4.71 -0.22
CA VAL A 67 0.02 4.21 -0.24
C VAL A 67 -0.41 3.94 1.20
N VAL A 68 -1.50 4.57 1.64
CA VAL A 68 -2.02 4.45 3.00
C VAL A 68 -3.26 3.56 3.02
N ILE A 69 -3.21 2.52 3.85
CA ILE A 69 -4.25 1.50 3.98
C ILE A 69 -4.67 1.41 5.46
N PRO A 70 -5.89 1.81 5.84
CA PRO A 70 -6.37 1.64 7.21
C PRO A 70 -6.46 0.16 7.58
N ILE A 71 -5.98 -0.18 8.79
CA ILE A 71 -6.04 -1.53 9.37
C ILE A 71 -7.45 -1.82 9.90
N HIS A 72 -8.27 -0.78 10.08
CA HIS A 72 -9.68 -0.94 10.38
C HIS A 72 -10.35 -1.66 9.21
N ARG A 73 -10.68 -2.93 9.47
CA ARG A 73 -11.54 -3.77 8.65
C ARG A 73 -12.67 -2.88 8.17
N GLY A 74 -12.75 -2.65 6.86
CA GLY A 74 -13.95 -2.07 6.26
C GLY A 74 -15.11 -2.97 6.66
N GLU A 75 -15.82 -2.60 7.72
CA GLU A 75 -17.26 -2.57 7.67
C GLU A 75 -17.56 -1.65 6.49
N ALA A 76 -17.58 -2.24 5.29
CA ALA A 76 -18.25 -1.63 4.17
C ALA A 76 -19.69 -1.51 4.62
N ASP A 77 -20.04 -0.32 5.14
CA ASP A 77 -21.41 0.09 5.38
C ASP A 77 -22.16 -0.20 4.07
N GLY A 78 -23.09 -1.15 4.14
CA GLY A 78 -23.89 -1.54 3.01
C GLY A 78 -24.87 -0.43 2.68
N GLU A 79 -24.92 -0.04 1.41
CA GLU A 79 -26.03 0.71 0.82
C GLU A 79 -26.46 0.07 -0.50
#